data_AF-A0A183GFX4-F1
#
_entry.id   AF-A0A183GFX4-F1
#
_cell.length_a   1.000
_cell.length_b   1.000
_cell.length_c   1.000
_cell.angle_alpha   90.00
_cell.angle_beta   90.00
_cell.angle_gamma   90.00
#
_symmetry.space_group_name_H-M   'P 1'
#
loop_
_entity.id
_entity.type
_entity.pdbx_description
1 polymer ?
#
loop_
_entity_poly.entity_id
_entity_poly.type
_entity_poly.pdbx_seq_one_letter_code
_entity_poly.pdbx_strand_id
1 'polypeptide(L)'
;MVSSNSDELANLTIAQLCLGRGGRVSDMTNVVENTPTGVTFIRPLRDISSEEIAVALRLEDSERYILLPHLMAPLSSFSYAFEASSKGSVQQCTSQFVGHLFDEGFKGTAPNILGAASKIHLRDGPSTCSLCEYSFSGEGTLCYACSNVMKDLSSPGLLKL
;
A
#
# COMPACT_ATOMS: atom_id res chain seq x y z
N MET A 1 -4.36 16.19 -3.63
CA MET A 1 -3.73 15.40 -4.71
C MET A 1 -2.62 14.57 -4.09
N VAL A 2 -2.44 13.33 -4.54
CA VAL A 2 -1.43 12.39 -4.01
C VAL A 2 -0.52 11.95 -5.15
N SER A 3 0.77 11.82 -4.88
CA SER A 3 1.82 11.48 -5.87
C SER A 3 1.91 9.99 -6.22
N SER A 4 0.89 9.20 -5.87
CA SER A 4 0.94 7.75 -6.07
C SER A 4 1.02 7.38 -7.55
N ASN A 5 2.11 6.70 -7.91
CA ASN A 5 2.40 6.25 -9.27
C ASN A 5 1.92 4.81 -9.52
N SER A 6 2.01 4.31 -10.76
CA SER A 6 1.50 2.99 -11.11
C SER A 6 2.14 1.84 -10.33
N ASP A 7 3.43 1.95 -10.04
CA ASP A 7 4.22 0.89 -9.40
C ASP A 7 3.87 0.79 -7.92
N GLU A 8 3.75 1.94 -7.26
CA GLU A 8 3.30 2.05 -5.87
C GLU A 8 1.87 1.51 -5.70
N LEU A 9 0.97 1.86 -6.62
CA LEU A 9 -0.42 1.41 -6.57
C LEU A 9 -0.56 -0.09 -6.90
N ALA A 10 0.26 -0.63 -7.80
CA ALA A 10 0.30 -2.07 -8.07
C ALA A 10 0.75 -2.85 -6.83
N ASN A 11 1.82 -2.39 -6.17
CA ASN A 11 2.29 -2.97 -4.90
C ASN A 11 1.23 -2.90 -3.81
N LEU A 12 0.60 -1.73 -3.65
CA LEU A 12 -0.49 -1.52 -2.71
C LEU A 12 -1.66 -2.47 -2.99
N THR A 13 -2.01 -2.69 -4.26
CA THR A 13 -3.07 -3.62 -4.67
C THR A 13 -2.79 -5.02 -4.16
N ILE A 14 -1.62 -5.58 -4.49
CA ILE A 14 -1.27 -6.95 -4.11
C ILE A 14 -1.19 -7.06 -2.57
N ALA A 15 -0.58 -6.09 -1.90
CA ALA A 15 -0.51 -6.07 -0.45
C ALA A 15 -1.89 -6.09 0.23
N GLN A 16 -2.84 -5.27 -0.24
CA GLN A 16 -4.20 -5.28 0.33
C GLN A 16 -4.95 -6.58 0.03
N LEU A 17 -4.75 -7.18 -1.14
CA LEU A 17 -5.33 -8.51 -1.44
C LEU A 17 -4.79 -9.57 -0.48
N CYS A 18 -3.48 -9.63 -0.26
CA CYS A 18 -2.85 -10.54 0.70
C CYS A 18 -3.33 -10.33 2.15
N LEU A 19 -3.71 -9.09 2.50
CA LEU A 19 -4.26 -8.75 3.83
C LEU A 19 -5.77 -8.99 3.95
N GLY A 20 -6.43 -9.54 2.92
CA GLY A 20 -7.88 -9.79 2.91
C GLY A 20 -8.72 -8.51 2.78
N ARG A 21 -8.15 -7.42 2.27
CA ARG A 21 -8.79 -6.10 2.10
C ARG A 21 -9.16 -5.80 0.65
N GLY A 22 -9.38 -6.84 -0.15
CA GLY A 22 -9.67 -6.72 -1.58
C GLY A 22 -10.94 -5.94 -1.91
N GLY A 23 -11.93 -5.88 -1.01
CA GLY A 23 -13.23 -5.26 -1.27
C GLY A 23 -13.19 -3.77 -1.62
N ARG A 24 -12.14 -3.04 -1.23
CA ARG A 24 -11.96 -1.60 -1.53
C ARG A 24 -10.76 -1.29 -2.42
N VAL A 25 -10.09 -2.31 -2.93
CA VAL A 25 -8.84 -2.12 -3.68
C VAL A 25 -9.08 -1.33 -4.96
N SER A 26 -10.25 -1.50 -5.60
CA SER A 26 -10.66 -0.70 -6.76
C SER A 26 -10.71 0.79 -6.43
N ASP A 27 -11.35 1.18 -5.33
CA ASP A 27 -11.50 2.59 -4.95
C ASP A 27 -10.14 3.21 -4.56
N MET A 28 -9.39 2.49 -3.73
CA MET A 28 -8.12 2.96 -3.18
C MET A 28 -7.02 3.12 -4.24
N THR A 29 -7.12 2.36 -5.34
CA THR A 29 -6.16 2.46 -6.46
C THR A 29 -6.71 3.23 -7.66
N ASN A 30 -7.89 3.83 -7.53
CA ASN A 30 -8.50 4.61 -8.60
C ASN A 30 -7.83 5.99 -8.75
N VAL A 31 -8.05 6.63 -9.91
CA VAL A 31 -7.62 8.02 -10.15
C VAL A 31 -8.28 8.95 -9.14
N VAL A 32 -9.56 8.70 -8.83
CA VAL A 32 -10.35 9.44 -7.84
C VAL A 32 -10.85 8.46 -6.80
N GLU A 33 -10.46 8.69 -5.55
CA GLU A 33 -10.95 7.95 -4.39
C GLU A 33 -11.74 8.89 -3.49
N ASN A 34 -12.95 8.50 -3.13
CA ASN A 34 -13.75 9.18 -2.12
C ASN A 34 -13.74 8.37 -0.83
N THR A 35 -13.15 8.93 0.23
CA THR A 35 -13.14 8.28 1.53
C THR A 35 -14.52 8.39 2.20
N PRO A 36 -14.86 7.47 3.12
CA PRO A 36 -16.08 7.58 3.92
C PRO A 36 -16.13 8.86 4.76
N THR A 37 -14.97 9.42 5.11
CA THR A 37 -14.81 10.67 5.85
C THR A 37 -15.07 11.93 5.01
N GLY A 38 -15.38 11.77 3.71
CA GLY A 38 -15.68 12.88 2.80
C GLY A 38 -14.45 13.55 2.19
N VAL A 39 -13.27 12.95 2.31
CA VAL A 39 -12.04 13.43 1.66
C VAL A 39 -11.90 12.78 0.29
N THR A 40 -11.58 13.59 -0.73
CA THR A 40 -11.32 13.08 -2.08
C THR A 40 -9.82 13.09 -2.37
N PHE A 41 -9.26 11.92 -2.65
CA PHE A 41 -7.90 11.80 -3.17
C PHE A 41 -7.93 11.75 -4.70
N ILE A 42 -7.03 12.51 -5.32
CA ILE A 42 -6.82 12.52 -6.76
C ILE A 42 -5.37 12.09 -7.01
N ARG A 43 -5.17 11.10 -7.89
CA ARG A 43 -3.88 10.49 -8.24
C ARG A 43 -3.56 10.71 -9.72
N PRO A 44 -2.97 11.85 -10.09
CA PRO A 44 -2.67 12.16 -11.49
C PRO A 44 -1.67 11.19 -12.13
N LEU A 45 -0.82 10.58 -11.31
CA LEU A 45 0.26 9.70 -11.75
C LEU A 45 -0.15 8.22 -11.76
N ARG A 46 -1.43 7.90 -11.57
CA ARG A 46 -1.90 6.51 -11.42
C ARG A 46 -1.39 5.58 -12.52
N ASP A 47 -1.39 6.07 -13.75
CA ASP A 47 -1.05 5.28 -14.94
C ASP A 47 0.38 5.54 -15.44
N ILE A 48 1.20 6.24 -14.63
CA ILE A 48 2.59 6.58 -14.94
C ILE A 48 3.52 5.83 -13.99
N SER A 49 4.53 5.16 -14.54
CA SER A 49 5.54 4.42 -13.78
C SER A 49 6.61 5.33 -13.17
N SER A 50 7.33 4.81 -12.18
CA SER A 50 8.48 5.49 -11.57
C SER A 50 9.59 5.73 -12.60
N GLU A 51 9.76 4.82 -13.55
CA GLU A 51 10.73 4.94 -14.64
C GLU A 51 10.37 6.11 -15.58
N GLU A 52 9.10 6.23 -15.97
CA GLU A 52 8.60 7.35 -16.78
C GLU A 52 8.72 8.69 -16.05
N ILE A 53 8.38 8.73 -14.75
CA ILE A 53 8.56 9.92 -13.92
C ILE A 53 10.03 10.32 -13.89
N ALA A 54 10.95 9.37 -13.66
CA ALA A 54 12.39 9.64 -13.64
C ALA A 54 12.91 10.15 -15.01
N VAL A 55 12.40 9.64 -16.13
CA VAL A 55 12.73 10.18 -17.46
C VAL A 55 12.20 11.61 -17.61
N ALA A 56 10.96 11.88 -17.24
CA ALA A 56 10.38 13.22 -17.34
C ALA A 56 11.14 14.25 -16.48
N LEU A 57 11.50 13.89 -15.25
CA LEU A 57 12.29 14.76 -14.36
C LEU A 57 13.68 15.08 -14.92
N ARG A 58 14.33 14.12 -15.61
CA ARG A 58 15.60 14.34 -16.30
C ARG A 58 15.48 15.29 -17.48
N LEU A 59 14.44 15.12 -18.28
CA LEU A 59 14.19 15.97 -19.45
C LEU A 59 13.89 17.42 -19.06
N GLU A 60 13.16 17.60 -17.96
CA GLU A 60 12.81 18.92 -17.40
C GLU A 60 13.90 19.50 -16.47
N ASP A 61 15.06 18.84 -16.36
CA ASP A 61 16.18 19.26 -15.49
C ASP A 61 15.75 19.53 -14.03
N SER A 62 14.69 18.84 -13.61
CA SER A 62 14.00 19.03 -12.33
C SER A 62 14.50 18.08 -11.25
N GLU A 63 15.37 17.14 -11.59
CA GLU A 63 16.02 16.22 -10.62
C GLU A 63 16.78 16.95 -9.52
N ARG A 64 17.22 18.19 -9.78
CA ARG A 64 17.94 19.03 -8.80
C ARG A 64 17.10 19.39 -7.57
N TYR A 65 15.77 19.26 -7.68
CA TYR A 65 14.83 19.51 -6.59
C TYR A 65 14.46 18.24 -5.81
N ILE A 66 15.00 17.08 -6.18
CA ILE A 66 14.79 15.84 -5.43
C ILE A 66 15.52 15.98 -4.09
N LEU A 67 14.75 16.21 -3.04
CA LEU A 67 15.22 16.09 -1.68
C LEU A 67 15.41 14.60 -1.38
N LEU A 68 16.62 14.08 -1.52
CA LEU A 68 16.95 12.80 -0.90
C LEU A 68 16.96 13.04 0.62
N PRO A 69 16.07 12.40 1.40
CA PRO A 69 16.25 12.37 2.84
C PRO A 69 17.61 11.73 3.09
N HIS A 70 18.53 12.44 3.75
CA HIS A 70 19.76 11.83 4.24
C HIS A 70 19.35 10.64 5.12
N LEU A 71 19.60 9.42 4.64
CA LEU A 71 19.44 8.15 5.37
C LEU A 71 20.47 8.03 6.51
N MET A 72 20.59 9.06 7.34
CA MET A 72 21.48 9.13 8.50
C MET A 72 20.72 9.49 9.79
N ALA A 73 19.50 9.00 9.94
CA ALA A 73 18.91 8.85 11.26
C ALA A 73 18.92 7.36 11.62
N PRO A 74 19.68 6.91 12.64
CA PRO A 74 19.44 5.61 13.21
C PRO A 74 18.00 5.65 13.74
N LEU A 75 17.11 4.89 13.09
CA LEU A 75 15.72 4.78 13.50
C LEU A 75 15.68 4.43 14.98
N SER A 76 15.30 5.42 15.79
CA SER A 76 15.12 5.28 17.22
C SER A 76 14.18 4.10 17.48
N SER A 77 14.64 3.21 18.35
CA SER A 77 14.04 2.00 18.90
C SER A 77 12.50 1.96 18.97
N PHE A 78 11.85 1.64 17.85
CA PHE A 78 10.52 1.02 17.88
C PHE A 78 10.69 -0.46 17.54
N SER A 79 10.57 -1.32 18.55
CA SER A 79 10.76 -2.79 18.49
C SER A 79 10.10 -3.46 17.27
N TYR A 80 8.95 -2.96 16.82
CA TYR A 80 8.20 -3.50 15.69
C TYR A 80 8.86 -3.28 14.31
N ALA A 81 9.62 -2.20 14.12
CA ALA A 81 10.35 -1.98 12.86
C ALA A 81 11.52 -2.99 12.69
N PHE A 82 12.04 -3.52 13.80
CA PHE A 82 13.14 -4.48 13.80
C PHE A 82 12.67 -5.92 13.54
N GLU A 83 11.50 -6.32 14.02
CA GLU A 83 10.92 -7.62 13.64
C GLU A 83 10.51 -7.64 12.17
N ALA A 84 9.97 -6.54 11.64
CA ALA A 84 9.65 -6.43 10.22
C ALA A 84 10.91 -6.56 9.33
N SER A 85 12.06 -6.06 9.77
CA SER A 85 13.31 -6.20 9.01
C SER A 85 13.90 -7.62 9.05
N SER A 86 13.61 -8.39 10.10
CA SER A 86 14.15 -9.74 10.30
C SER A 86 13.24 -10.86 9.78
N LYS A 87 11.91 -10.71 9.86
CA LYS A 87 10.92 -11.69 9.37
C LYS A 87 10.32 -11.33 8.01
N GLY A 88 10.53 -10.10 7.55
CA GLY A 88 9.88 -9.54 6.37
C GLY A 88 8.43 -9.11 6.65
N SER A 89 7.88 -8.29 5.76
CA SER A 89 6.47 -7.86 5.79
C SER A 89 5.76 -8.25 4.51
N VAL A 90 4.42 -8.30 4.52
CA VAL A 90 3.62 -8.48 3.30
C VAL A 90 3.97 -7.41 2.28
N GLN A 91 4.18 -6.16 2.72
CA GLN A 91 4.57 -5.03 1.88
C GLN A 91 5.95 -5.26 1.25
N GLN A 92 6.93 -5.75 2.01
CA GLN A 92 8.25 -6.07 1.48
C GLN A 92 8.19 -7.24 0.48
N CYS A 93 7.48 -8.31 0.82
CA CYS A 93 7.35 -9.49 -0.03
C CYS A 93 6.65 -9.14 -1.35
N THR A 94 5.55 -8.37 -1.30
CA THR A 94 4.83 -7.92 -2.49
C THR A 94 5.66 -6.96 -3.34
N SER A 95 6.38 -6.03 -2.70
CA SER A 95 7.33 -5.13 -3.39
C SER A 95 8.45 -5.89 -4.10
N GLN A 96 9.06 -6.87 -3.43
CA GLN A 96 10.09 -7.72 -4.05
C GLN A 96 9.54 -8.54 -5.22
N PHE A 97 8.34 -9.11 -5.07
CA PHE A 97 7.70 -9.89 -6.11
C PHE A 97 7.40 -9.05 -7.36
N VAL A 98 6.77 -7.87 -7.20
CA VAL A 98 6.46 -6.99 -8.34
C VAL A 98 7.74 -6.41 -8.94
N GLY A 99 8.73 -6.04 -8.11
CA GLY A 99 10.03 -5.57 -8.56
C GLY A 99 10.75 -6.61 -9.42
N HIS A 100 10.77 -7.88 -9.00
CA HIS A 100 11.35 -8.96 -9.78
C HIS A 100 10.68 -9.12 -11.15
N LEU A 101 9.36 -8.99 -11.24
CA LEU A 101 8.65 -9.02 -12.54
C LEU A 101 9.09 -7.87 -13.46
N PHE A 102 9.35 -6.68 -12.91
CA PHE A 102 9.88 -5.58 -13.70
C PHE A 102 11.31 -5.81 -14.16
N ASP A 103 12.16 -6.37 -13.31
CA ASP A 103 13.55 -6.70 -13.61
C ASP A 103 13.64 -7.78 -14.71
N GLU A 104 12.70 -8.73 -14.73
CA GLU A 104 12.55 -9.73 -15.80
C GLU A 104 11.96 -9.18 -17.10
N GLY A 105 11.60 -7.89 -17.14
CA GLY A 105 11.10 -7.22 -18.35
C GLY A 105 9.58 -7.28 -18.53
N PHE A 106 8.82 -7.74 -17.53
CA PHE A 106 7.35 -7.70 -17.57
C PHE A 106 6.81 -6.29 -17.25
N LYS A 107 7.15 -5.31 -18.09
CA LYS A 107 6.80 -3.88 -17.90
C LYS A 107 5.28 -3.61 -17.88
N GLY A 108 4.48 -4.51 -18.47
CA GLY A 108 3.01 -4.44 -18.41
C GLY A 108 2.39 -4.89 -17.09
N THR A 109 3.17 -5.30 -16.10
CA THR A 109 2.65 -5.88 -14.84
C THR A 109 1.81 -4.89 -14.04
N ALA A 110 2.30 -3.67 -13.77
CA ALA A 110 1.54 -2.65 -13.03
C ALA A 110 0.20 -2.32 -13.69
N PRO A 111 0.12 -1.92 -14.97
CA PRO A 111 -1.16 -1.59 -15.60
C PRO A 111 -2.12 -2.79 -15.65
N ASN A 112 -1.60 -4.02 -15.80
CA ASN A 112 -2.43 -5.22 -15.72
C ASN A 112 -3.01 -5.46 -14.32
N ILE A 113 -2.21 -5.28 -13.27
CA ILE A 113 -2.66 -5.37 -11.87
C ILE A 113 -3.74 -4.31 -11.60
N LEU A 114 -3.51 -3.06 -11.99
CA LEU A 114 -4.46 -1.96 -11.79
C LEU A 114 -5.73 -2.15 -12.62
N GLY A 115 -5.61 -2.66 -13.85
CA GLY A 115 -6.74 -2.99 -14.72
C GLY A 115 -7.56 -4.19 -14.24
N ALA A 116 -6.95 -5.11 -13.48
CA ALA A 116 -7.66 -6.17 -12.77
C ALA A 116 -8.32 -5.61 -11.49
N ALA A 117 -7.59 -4.81 -10.72
CA ALA A 117 -8.08 -4.20 -9.49
C ALA A 117 -9.30 -3.32 -9.71
N SER A 118 -9.33 -2.55 -10.80
CA SER A 118 -10.46 -1.69 -11.17
C SER A 118 -11.76 -2.44 -11.46
N LYS A 119 -11.71 -3.77 -11.66
CA LYS A 119 -12.87 -4.63 -11.88
C LYS A 119 -13.39 -5.27 -10.58
N ILE A 120 -12.66 -5.10 -9.47
CA ILE A 120 -13.03 -5.65 -8.17
C ILE A 120 -14.03 -4.70 -7.53
N HIS A 121 -15.32 -4.95 -7.78
CA HIS A 121 -16.41 -4.20 -7.18
C HIS A 121 -17.19 -5.09 -6.21
N LEU A 122 -16.82 -5.05 -4.93
CA LEU A 122 -17.65 -5.66 -3.88
C LEU A 122 -18.65 -4.59 -3.41
N ARG A 123 -19.90 -4.68 -3.88
CA ARG A 123 -20.93 -3.65 -3.62
C ARG A 123 -21.92 -3.98 -2.51
N ASP A 124 -22.05 -5.23 -2.10
CA ASP A 124 -23.07 -5.63 -1.12
C ASP A 124 -22.48 -6.32 0.12
N GLY A 125 -22.64 -5.64 1.27
CA GLY A 125 -22.64 -6.20 2.62
C GLY A 125 -21.32 -6.57 3.33
N PRO A 126 -20.25 -5.74 3.39
CA PRO A 126 -19.13 -6.00 4.29
C PRO A 126 -19.23 -5.17 5.58
N SER A 127 -19.03 -5.82 6.72
CA SER A 127 -18.69 -5.15 7.97
C SER A 127 -17.48 -4.22 7.74
N THR A 128 -17.54 -2.99 8.26
CA THR A 128 -16.40 -2.08 8.26
C THR A 128 -15.58 -2.30 9.51
N CYS A 129 -14.27 -2.41 9.37
CA CYS A 129 -13.35 -2.50 10.50
C CYS A 129 -13.45 -1.23 11.35
N SER A 130 -13.70 -1.33 12.65
CA SER A 130 -13.80 -0.17 13.55
C SER A 130 -12.47 0.54 13.80
N LEU A 131 -11.34 -0.04 13.39
CA LEU A 131 -10.01 0.55 13.54
C LEU A 131 -9.47 1.21 12.27
N CYS A 132 -9.67 0.58 11.11
CA CYS A 132 -9.13 1.09 9.86
C CYS A 132 -10.20 1.47 8.83
N GLU A 133 -11.48 1.28 9.16
CA GLU A 133 -12.64 1.58 8.32
C GLU A 133 -12.67 0.81 6.98
N TYR A 134 -11.78 -0.17 6.80
CA TYR A 134 -11.79 -1.04 5.64
C TYR A 134 -12.94 -2.03 5.72
N SER A 135 -13.64 -2.16 4.60
CA SER A 135 -14.57 -3.25 4.36
C SER A 135 -13.83 -4.58 4.33
N PHE A 136 -14.36 -5.57 5.04
CA PHE A 136 -13.84 -6.93 5.03
C PHE A 136 -14.99 -7.95 5.06
N SER A 137 -14.71 -9.15 4.56
CA SER A 137 -15.64 -10.27 4.64
C SER A 137 -15.38 -11.05 5.93
N GLY A 138 -16.32 -11.00 6.87
CA GLY A 138 -16.21 -11.73 8.13
C GLY A 138 -17.16 -11.23 9.22
N GLU A 139 -17.29 -12.02 10.27
CA GLU A 139 -17.99 -11.64 11.49
C GLU A 139 -17.08 -10.84 12.43
N GLY A 140 -17.64 -9.86 13.14
CA GLY A 140 -16.93 -9.06 14.15
C GLY A 140 -16.70 -7.60 13.74
N THR A 141 -15.99 -6.87 14.61
CA THR A 141 -15.74 -5.42 14.47
C THR A 141 -14.38 -5.09 13.86
N LEU A 142 -13.45 -6.06 13.78
CA LEU A 142 -12.09 -5.84 13.30
C LEU A 142 -11.78 -6.72 12.09
N CYS A 143 -11.17 -6.14 11.05
CA CYS A 143 -10.63 -6.94 9.94
C CYS A 143 -9.46 -7.83 10.42
N TYR A 144 -9.17 -8.89 9.66
CA TYR A 144 -8.08 -9.84 9.98
C TYR A 144 -6.77 -9.16 10.36
N ALA A 145 -6.31 -8.20 9.53
CA ALA A 145 -5.07 -7.48 9.78
C ALA A 145 -5.10 -6.68 11.09
N CYS A 146 -6.18 -5.93 11.35
CA CYS A 146 -6.33 -5.16 12.59
C CYS A 146 -6.50 -6.06 13.82
N SER A 147 -7.20 -7.19 13.68
CA SER A 147 -7.31 -8.16 14.77
C SER A 147 -5.95 -8.73 15.17
N ASN A 148 -5.05 -9.01 14.22
CA ASN A 148 -3.72 -9.52 14.56
C ASN A 148 -2.88 -8.47 15.27
N VAL A 149 -2.85 -7.23 14.75
CA VAL A 149 -2.16 -6.11 15.41
C VAL A 149 -2.67 -5.92 16.85
N MET A 150 -3.99 -5.97 17.07
CA MET A 150 -4.56 -5.84 18.41
C MET A 150 -4.21 -7.00 19.34
N LYS A 151 -4.13 -8.23 18.84
CA LYS A 151 -3.71 -9.40 19.62
C LYS A 151 -2.26 -9.27 20.06
N ASP A 152 -1.39 -8.80 19.17
CA ASP A 152 0.03 -8.60 19.48
C ASP A 152 0.21 -7.54 20.58
N LEU A 153 -0.55 -6.44 20.51
CA LEU A 153 -0.58 -5.40 21.54
C LEU A 153 -1.16 -5.86 22.88
N SER A 154 -2.08 -6.84 22.86
CA SER A 154 -2.76 -7.36 24.06
C SER A 154 -1.99 -8.49 24.74
N SER A 155 -0.87 -8.93 24.18
CA SER A 155 -0.07 -10.02 24.74
C SER A 155 0.62 -9.58 26.05
N PRO A 156 0.45 -10.32 27.17
CA PRO A 156 0.95 -9.91 28.50
C PRO A 156 2.48 -9.95 28.65
N GLY A 157 3.24 -10.14 27.57
CA GLY A 157 4.71 -10.14 27.56
C GLY A 157 5.35 -8.76 27.39
N LEU A 158 4.58 -7.72 27.04
CA LEU A 158 5.10 -6.39 26.67
C LEU A 158 4.91 -5.30 27.75
N LEU A 159 4.31 -5.63 28.90
CA LEU A 159 4.20 -4.75 30.07
C LEU A 159 5.21 -5.14 31.17
N LYS A 160 6.48 -5.26 30.81
CA LYS A 160 7.58 -5.12 31.78
C LYS A 160 8.34 -3.85 31.43
N LEU A 161 7.77 -2.72 31.84
CA LEU A 161 8.51 -1.52 32.19
C LEU A 161 9.20 -1.74 33.54
#